data_AF-A0A7W5AQ95-F1
#
_entry.id   AF-A0A7W5AQ95-F1
#
_cell.length_a   1.000
_cell.length_b   1.000
_cell.length_c   1.000
_cell.angle_alpha   90.00
_cell.angle_beta   90.00
_cell.angle_gamma   90.00
#
_symmetry.space_group_name_H-M   'P 1'
#
loop_
_entity.id
_entity.type
_entity.pdbx_description
1 polymer ?
#
loop_
_entity_poly.entity_id
_entity_poly.type
_entity_poly.pdbx_seq_one_letter_code
_entity_poly.pdbx_strand_id
1 'polypeptide(L)'
;MSDDETYVVAAFVAAHRWLPPASYRPVHLPAEVVSVSECLTDCHPHDQKSMSDPPWHRSLDDALDAAAGDAAGCVPEPAPEHIIKRVLKRITNRTVEEEVTLGTVHTLAMSVPASDADGLLTLMRQSIGDYPHPILTNLALGAPPPAGQALGFEVLGFDEGWFHTWLCYTLHEEAATRFGVFPNERGLLNTLAEARLVSDMANEGRGTVGGFAEEYTWFPALVTQHDLVRQAAGIPGSSHRSSLTGEPL
;
A
#
# COMPACT_ATOMS: atom_id res chain seq x y z
N MET A 1 10.35 -25.18 -2.49
CA MET A 1 10.52 -24.06 -3.43
C MET A 1 11.77 -23.31 -2.97
N SER A 2 12.62 -22.90 -3.90
CA SER A 2 13.95 -22.35 -3.58
C SER A 2 13.83 -21.04 -2.82
N ASP A 3 14.65 -20.83 -1.80
CA ASP A 3 14.79 -19.55 -1.07
C ASP A 3 15.43 -18.45 -1.94
N ASP A 4 15.73 -18.74 -3.22
CA ASP A 4 16.44 -17.86 -4.16
C ASP A 4 15.52 -17.02 -5.08
N GLU A 5 14.23 -16.87 -4.76
CA GLU A 5 13.36 -16.00 -5.56
C GLU A 5 13.87 -14.54 -5.50
N THR A 6 14.13 -13.95 -6.66
CA THR A 6 14.47 -12.53 -6.77
C THR A 6 13.22 -11.69 -6.98
N TYR A 7 13.31 -10.39 -6.70
CA TYR A 7 12.17 -9.49 -6.78
C TYR A 7 12.46 -8.33 -7.73
N VAL A 8 11.39 -7.85 -8.37
CA VAL A 8 11.38 -6.62 -9.17
C VAL A 8 10.54 -5.59 -8.44
N VAL A 9 11.07 -4.38 -8.27
CA VAL A 9 10.29 -3.29 -7.69
C VAL A 9 9.24 -2.82 -8.71
N ALA A 10 8.00 -2.79 -8.27
CA ALA A 10 6.87 -2.36 -9.08
C ALA A 10 6.54 -0.89 -8.80
N ALA A 11 6.43 -0.47 -7.53
CA ALA A 11 6.22 0.94 -7.21
C ALA A 11 6.56 1.28 -5.77
N PHE A 12 6.50 2.58 -5.47
CA PHE A 12 6.61 3.14 -4.14
C PHE A 12 5.31 3.89 -3.80
N VAL A 13 4.95 3.93 -2.52
CA VAL A 13 3.77 4.67 -2.04
C VAL A 13 4.09 5.35 -0.71
N ALA A 14 3.58 6.57 -0.55
CA ALA A 14 3.50 7.25 0.75
C ALA A 14 2.09 7.00 1.33
N ALA A 15 2.01 6.26 2.43
CA ALA A 15 0.75 5.69 2.91
C ALA A 15 0.63 5.74 4.44
N HIS A 16 -0.57 6.01 4.93
CA HIS A 16 -0.93 5.70 6.32
C HIS A 16 -1.27 4.22 6.48
N ARG A 17 -1.17 3.71 7.71
CA ARG A 17 -1.71 2.38 8.03
C ARG A 17 -3.22 2.41 8.00
N TRP A 18 -3.82 1.37 7.47
CA TRP A 18 -5.26 1.18 7.53
C TRP A 18 -5.67 0.77 8.95
N LEU A 19 -6.71 1.38 9.49
CA LEU A 19 -7.31 1.02 10.78
C LEU A 19 -8.63 0.27 10.50
N PRO A 20 -8.62 -1.08 10.50
CA PRO A 20 -9.83 -1.86 10.26
C PRO A 20 -10.88 -1.48 11.30
N PRO A 21 -12.08 -1.07 10.86
CA PRO A 21 -13.09 -0.66 11.82
C PRO A 21 -13.53 -1.82 12.69
N ALA A 22 -13.93 -1.56 13.93
CA ALA A 22 -14.25 -2.61 14.90
C ALA A 22 -15.34 -3.58 14.40
N SER A 23 -16.30 -3.11 13.61
CA SER A 23 -17.35 -3.94 12.99
C SER A 23 -16.85 -4.85 11.86
N TYR A 24 -15.69 -4.54 11.30
CA TYR A 24 -15.03 -5.23 10.20
C TYR A 24 -13.71 -5.85 10.66
N ARG A 25 -13.44 -5.99 11.96
CA ARG A 25 -12.20 -6.57 12.47
C ARG A 25 -12.44 -8.05 12.79
N PRO A 26 -12.25 -8.98 11.84
CA PRO A 26 -12.22 -10.40 12.15
C PRO A 26 -11.14 -10.66 13.18
N VAL A 27 -11.30 -11.77 13.90
CA VAL A 27 -10.47 -12.16 15.05
C VAL A 27 -8.97 -12.19 14.72
N HIS A 28 -8.62 -12.31 13.44
CA HIS A 28 -7.26 -12.51 12.97
C HIS A 28 -6.61 -11.27 12.34
N LEU A 29 -7.32 -10.14 12.22
CA LEU A 29 -6.70 -8.90 11.76
C LEU A 29 -6.19 -8.04 12.93
N PRO A 30 -4.97 -7.48 12.80
CA PRO A 30 -4.44 -6.55 13.80
C PRO A 30 -5.23 -5.24 13.83
N ALA A 31 -4.94 -4.42 14.85
CA ALA A 31 -5.58 -3.11 14.99
C ALA A 31 -5.16 -2.12 13.90
N GLU A 32 -3.97 -2.29 13.34
CA GLU A 32 -3.41 -1.51 12.24
C GLU A 32 -2.89 -2.47 11.18
N VAL A 33 -3.18 -2.18 9.92
CA VAL A 33 -2.79 -3.01 8.79
C VAL A 33 -1.94 -2.17 7.83
N VAL A 34 -0.84 -2.75 7.38
CA VAL A 34 -0.05 -2.22 6.29
C VAL A 34 -0.64 -2.72 4.97
N SER A 35 -0.85 -1.82 4.03
CA SER A 35 -1.28 -2.14 2.67
C SER A 35 -0.61 -1.17 1.70
N VAL A 36 -0.38 -1.63 0.48
CA VAL A 36 -0.05 -0.76 -0.66
C VAL A 36 -1.24 -0.58 -1.60
N SER A 37 -2.38 -1.22 -1.33
CA SER A 37 -3.56 -1.15 -2.21
C SER A 37 -4.29 0.19 -2.12
N GLU A 38 -4.84 0.65 -3.24
CA GLU A 38 -5.66 1.87 -3.30
C GLU A 38 -7.02 1.70 -2.61
N CYS A 39 -7.50 0.45 -2.37
CA CYS A 39 -8.81 0.24 -1.75
C CYS A 39 -8.83 0.44 -0.22
N LEU A 40 -7.71 0.19 0.47
CA LEU A 40 -7.62 0.35 1.93
C LEU A 40 -6.62 1.40 2.39
N THR A 41 -5.66 1.76 1.54
CA THR A 41 -4.77 2.86 1.85
C THR A 41 -5.56 4.15 1.68
N ASP A 42 -5.72 4.89 2.77
CA ASP A 42 -6.09 6.30 2.68
C ASP A 42 -4.84 7.03 2.18
N CYS A 43 -4.64 6.96 0.86
CA CYS A 43 -3.51 7.60 0.21
C CYS A 43 -3.60 9.08 0.51
N HIS A 44 -2.44 9.62 0.88
CA HIS A 44 -2.24 10.96 1.42
C HIS A 44 -3.25 11.99 0.86
N PRO A 45 -3.92 12.80 1.71
CA PRO A 45 -4.97 13.74 1.28
C PRO A 45 -4.49 14.77 0.24
N HIS A 46 -3.18 15.02 0.10
CA HIS A 46 -2.67 15.90 -0.96
C HIS A 46 -2.42 15.21 -2.31
N ASP A 47 -2.40 13.87 -2.35
CA ASP A 47 -2.51 13.10 -3.60
C ASP A 47 -3.97 13.01 -4.08
N GLN A 48 -4.94 13.41 -3.25
CA GLN A 48 -6.35 13.53 -3.67
C GLN A 48 -6.62 14.70 -4.63
N LYS A 49 -5.59 15.46 -5.05
CA LYS A 49 -5.75 16.50 -6.08
C LYS A 49 -6.21 15.97 -7.44
N SER A 50 -6.22 14.65 -7.65
CA SER A 50 -7.16 14.02 -8.56
C SER A 50 -7.15 12.51 -8.40
N MET A 51 -8.30 11.85 -8.60
CA MET A 51 -8.35 10.42 -9.01
C MET A 51 -7.64 10.13 -10.36
N SER A 52 -6.92 11.11 -10.89
CA SER A 52 -6.15 11.17 -12.12
C SER A 52 -4.67 10.91 -11.85
N ASP A 53 -4.21 11.13 -10.61
CA ASP A 53 -2.82 10.95 -10.21
C ASP A 53 -2.79 9.85 -9.14
N PRO A 54 -2.49 8.60 -9.54
CA PRO A 54 -2.48 7.48 -8.59
C PRO A 54 -1.36 7.66 -7.55
N PRO A 55 -1.48 7.05 -6.36
CA PRO A 55 -0.56 7.23 -5.23
C PRO A 55 0.83 6.59 -5.43
N TRP A 56 1.06 6.07 -6.63
CA TRP A 56 2.25 5.35 -6.99
C TRP A 56 3.34 6.34 -7.42
N HIS A 57 4.50 6.23 -6.81
CA HIS A 57 5.68 6.99 -7.19
C HIS A 57 6.64 6.12 -7.99
N ARG A 58 7.36 6.76 -8.90
CA ARG A 58 8.33 6.09 -9.76
C ARG A 58 9.59 5.73 -8.99
N SER A 59 10.03 6.58 -8.06
CA SER A 59 11.24 6.37 -7.26
C SER A 59 10.97 6.43 -5.76
N LEU A 60 11.91 5.89 -4.99
CA LEU A 60 11.89 5.97 -3.53
C LEU A 60 12.01 7.41 -3.03
N ASP A 61 12.84 8.23 -3.70
CA ASP A 61 13.02 9.64 -3.32
C ASP A 61 11.71 10.42 -3.50
N ASP A 62 10.99 10.20 -4.60
CA ASP A 62 9.68 10.83 -4.82
C ASP A 62 8.68 10.47 -3.70
N ALA A 63 8.65 9.20 -3.27
CA ALA A 63 7.76 8.75 -2.20
C ALA A 63 8.19 9.28 -0.82
N LEU A 64 9.50 9.42 -0.57
CA LEU A 64 10.01 10.02 0.67
C LEU A 64 9.72 11.53 0.73
N ASP A 65 9.81 12.22 -0.39
CA ASP A 65 9.50 13.64 -0.48
C ASP A 65 7.99 13.90 -0.35
N ALA A 66 7.16 13.02 -0.92
CA ALA A 66 5.72 13.02 -0.69
C ALA A 66 5.37 12.84 0.79
N ALA A 67 5.97 11.84 1.46
CA ALA A 67 5.76 11.60 2.89
C ALA A 67 6.27 12.74 3.78
N ALA A 68 7.37 13.39 3.41
CA ALA A 68 7.93 14.52 4.17
C ALA A 68 7.12 15.81 4.01
N GLY A 69 6.48 16.01 2.85
CA GLY A 69 5.62 17.15 2.58
C GLY A 69 4.44 17.26 3.56
N ASP A 70 3.91 16.12 4.02
CA ASP A 70 2.80 16.05 4.98
C ASP A 70 3.16 16.65 6.35
N ALA A 71 4.35 16.29 6.85
CA ALA A 71 4.81 16.69 8.17
C ALA A 71 5.03 18.21 8.32
N ALA A 72 5.13 18.95 7.19
CA ALA A 72 5.64 20.31 7.18
C ALA A 72 4.59 21.43 7.12
N GLY A 73 3.28 21.15 6.94
CA GLY A 73 2.35 22.30 6.84
C GLY A 73 0.88 22.09 6.51
N CYS A 74 0.29 20.91 6.70
CA CYS A 74 -1.10 20.72 6.28
C CYS A 74 -2.12 20.91 7.40
N VAL A 75 -3.02 21.88 7.18
CA VAL A 75 -4.32 21.92 7.84
C VAL A 75 -5.19 20.90 7.09
N PRO A 76 -5.75 19.87 7.75
CA PRO A 76 -6.53 18.87 7.06
C PRO A 76 -7.77 19.53 6.44
N GLU A 77 -7.86 19.54 5.10
CA GLU A 77 -9.11 19.85 4.42
C GLU A 77 -10.04 18.64 4.55
N PRO A 78 -11.34 18.83 4.85
CA PRO A 78 -12.27 17.72 4.97
C PRO A 78 -12.39 16.99 3.63
N ALA A 79 -12.30 15.66 3.66
CA ALA A 79 -12.36 14.81 2.48
C ALA A 79 -13.66 15.04 1.66
N PRO A 80 -13.62 14.98 0.31
CA PRO A 80 -14.80 15.18 -0.53
C PRO A 80 -15.93 14.17 -0.27
N GLU A 81 -17.17 14.67 -0.15
CA GLU A 81 -18.38 13.94 0.26
C GLU A 81 -18.77 12.69 -0.59
N HIS A 82 -18.18 12.50 -1.76
CA HIS A 82 -18.48 11.38 -2.67
C HIS A 82 -17.55 10.17 -2.46
N ILE A 83 -16.34 10.37 -1.94
CA ILE A 83 -15.44 9.29 -1.49
C ILE A 83 -16.01 8.63 -0.23
N ILE A 84 -16.64 9.43 0.62
CA ILE A 84 -17.46 9.00 1.77
C ILE A 84 -18.56 8.02 1.35
N LYS A 85 -19.12 8.12 0.15
CA LYS A 85 -20.28 7.29 -0.22
C LYS A 85 -19.92 5.91 -0.80
N ARG A 86 -18.67 5.68 -1.26
CA ARG A 86 -18.26 4.39 -1.86
C ARG A 86 -17.52 3.48 -0.90
N VAL A 87 -16.62 4.02 -0.07
CA VAL A 87 -15.92 3.27 0.99
C VAL A 87 -16.69 3.37 2.33
N LEU A 88 -17.35 4.50 2.60
CA LEU A 88 -17.91 4.81 3.94
C LEU A 88 -19.43 4.57 4.07
N LYS A 89 -20.11 3.95 3.10
CA LYS A 89 -21.53 3.56 3.31
C LYS A 89 -21.72 2.46 4.35
N ARG A 90 -20.64 1.90 4.90
CA ARG A 90 -20.72 1.02 6.08
C ARG A 90 -19.92 1.47 7.27
N ILE A 91 -18.99 2.41 7.15
CA ILE A 91 -18.10 2.71 8.27
C ILE A 91 -17.60 4.14 8.19
N THR A 92 -18.12 5.02 9.04
CA THR A 92 -17.40 6.23 9.43
C THR A 92 -17.72 6.54 10.88
N ASN A 93 -16.74 6.27 11.73
CA ASN A 93 -16.63 6.89 13.03
C ASN A 93 -15.63 8.04 12.84
N ARG A 94 -16.07 9.29 13.05
CA ARG A 94 -15.24 10.50 12.95
C ARG A 94 -13.93 10.41 13.75
N THR A 95 -13.92 9.64 14.83
CA THR A 95 -12.72 9.39 15.65
C THR A 95 -11.63 8.67 14.85
N VAL A 96 -12.01 7.75 13.95
CA VAL A 96 -11.05 7.02 13.09
C VAL A 96 -10.45 7.95 12.04
N GLU A 97 -11.23 8.87 11.47
CA GLU A 97 -10.71 9.88 10.55
C GLU A 97 -9.68 10.79 11.24
N GLU A 98 -9.97 11.23 12.47
CA GLU A 98 -9.06 12.07 13.27
C GLU A 98 -7.78 11.31 13.66
N GLU A 99 -7.86 10.02 13.99
CA GLU A 99 -6.69 9.17 14.30
C GLU A 99 -5.82 8.89 13.07
N VAL A 100 -6.41 8.61 11.90
CA VAL A 100 -5.67 8.41 10.64
C VAL A 100 -4.95 9.69 10.22
N THR A 101 -5.62 10.84 10.32
CA THR A 101 -5.05 12.15 9.96
C THR A 101 -3.86 12.55 10.86
N LEU A 102 -3.78 12.00 12.07
CA LEU A 102 -2.65 12.20 12.99
C LEU A 102 -1.58 11.10 12.88
N GLY A 103 -1.81 10.09 12.03
CA GLY A 103 -0.95 8.94 11.88
C GLY A 103 0.35 9.26 11.16
N THR A 104 1.40 8.49 11.43
CA THR A 104 2.67 8.60 10.69
C THR A 104 2.48 8.12 9.24
N VAL A 105 2.88 8.94 8.26
CA VAL A 105 3.01 8.51 6.87
C VAL A 105 4.25 7.62 6.74
N HIS A 106 4.07 6.45 6.14
CA HIS A 106 5.13 5.51 5.85
C HIS A 106 5.46 5.49 4.36
N THR A 107 6.74 5.33 4.04
CA THR A 107 7.18 5.06 2.66
C THR A 107 7.35 3.56 2.46
N LEU A 108 6.52 3.00 1.58
CA LEU A 108 6.48 1.58 1.27
C LEU A 108 6.91 1.35 -0.18
N ALA A 109 7.51 0.19 -0.45
CA ALA A 109 7.74 -0.34 -1.78
C ALA A 109 6.91 -1.60 -1.98
N MET A 110 6.26 -1.68 -3.15
CA MET A 110 5.63 -2.88 -3.68
C MET A 110 6.60 -3.56 -4.64
N SER A 111 6.94 -4.81 -4.38
CA SER A 111 7.78 -5.62 -5.28
C SER A 111 7.11 -6.95 -5.58
N VAL A 112 7.31 -7.46 -6.80
CA VAL A 112 6.75 -8.74 -7.22
C VAL A 112 7.86 -9.75 -7.47
N PRO A 113 7.60 -11.07 -7.36
CA PRO A 113 8.55 -12.08 -7.78
C PRO A 113 8.99 -11.83 -9.21
N ALA A 114 10.28 -11.96 -9.49
CA ALA A 114 10.81 -11.72 -10.84
C ALA A 114 10.19 -12.68 -11.87
N SER A 115 9.78 -13.89 -11.45
CA SER A 115 9.03 -14.83 -12.29
C SER A 115 7.67 -14.29 -12.76
N ASP A 116 7.09 -13.35 -12.01
CA ASP A 116 5.71 -12.89 -12.19
C ASP A 116 5.65 -11.48 -12.84
N ALA A 117 6.79 -10.78 -12.89
CA ALA A 117 6.89 -9.38 -13.33
C ALA A 117 6.44 -9.17 -14.79
N ASP A 118 6.86 -10.02 -15.73
CA ASP A 118 6.47 -9.92 -17.15
C ASP A 118 4.98 -10.17 -17.35
N GLY A 119 4.41 -11.10 -16.58
CA GLY A 119 2.98 -11.42 -16.58
C GLY A 119 2.15 -10.23 -16.10
N LEU A 120 2.55 -9.62 -14.98
CA LEU A 120 1.91 -8.42 -14.45
C LEU A 120 2.05 -7.23 -15.41
N LEU A 121 3.24 -7.01 -15.98
CA LEU A 121 3.46 -5.93 -16.97
C LEU A 121 2.53 -6.08 -18.18
N THR A 122 2.36 -7.31 -18.68
CA THR A 122 1.46 -7.62 -19.79
C THR A 122 0.01 -7.35 -19.44
N LEU A 123 -0.43 -7.84 -18.27
CA LEU A 123 -1.79 -7.60 -17.76
C LEU A 123 -2.09 -6.09 -17.66
N MET A 124 -1.19 -5.33 -17.03
CA MET A 124 -1.39 -3.91 -16.84
C MET A 124 -1.46 -3.16 -18.18
N ARG A 125 -0.57 -3.46 -19.14
CA ARG A 125 -0.63 -2.86 -20.49
C ARG A 125 -1.94 -3.16 -21.21
N GLN A 126 -2.52 -4.33 -21.01
CA GLN A 126 -3.82 -4.67 -21.61
C GLN A 126 -4.97 -3.87 -20.98
N SER A 127 -4.91 -3.62 -19.67
CA SER A 127 -5.96 -2.92 -18.93
C SER A 127 -5.88 -1.39 -19.09
N ILE A 128 -4.70 -0.81 -18.88
CA ILE A 128 -4.50 0.65 -18.86
C ILE A 128 -3.75 1.17 -20.08
N GLY A 129 -3.47 0.34 -21.09
CA GLY A 129 -2.79 0.77 -22.33
C GLY A 129 -1.35 1.25 -22.12
N ASP A 130 -0.91 2.15 -23.00
CA ASP A 130 0.43 2.74 -23.00
C ASP A 130 0.51 4.06 -22.19
N TYR A 131 -0.49 4.35 -21.35
CA TYR A 131 -0.45 5.55 -20.51
C TYR A 131 0.74 5.47 -19.55
N PRO A 132 1.54 6.54 -19.42
CA PRO A 132 2.67 6.55 -18.49
C PRO A 132 2.19 6.26 -17.07
N HIS A 133 2.56 5.09 -16.55
CA HIS A 133 2.25 4.69 -15.18
C HIS A 133 3.56 4.32 -14.47
N PRO A 134 3.80 4.81 -13.23
CA PRO A 134 5.00 4.49 -12.46
C PRO A 134 5.29 2.99 -12.39
N ILE A 135 4.25 2.19 -12.17
CA ILE A 135 4.36 0.72 -12.14
C ILE A 135 4.80 0.13 -13.47
N LEU A 136 4.17 0.50 -14.59
CA LEU A 136 4.56 0.02 -15.92
C LEU A 136 6.04 0.35 -16.21
N THR A 137 6.47 1.54 -15.80
CA THR A 137 7.84 2.00 -15.98
C THR A 137 8.83 1.15 -15.19
N ASN A 138 8.54 0.89 -13.91
CA ASN A 138 9.44 0.16 -13.02
C ASN A 138 9.48 -1.34 -13.33
N LEU A 139 8.33 -1.96 -13.63
CA LEU A 139 8.28 -3.34 -14.10
C LEU A 139 9.09 -3.52 -15.39
N ALA A 140 8.98 -2.59 -16.34
CA ALA A 140 9.76 -2.63 -17.58
C ALA A 140 11.27 -2.41 -17.36
N LEU A 141 11.67 -1.69 -16.30
CA LEU A 141 13.07 -1.55 -15.92
C LEU A 141 13.64 -2.81 -15.28
N GLY A 142 12.80 -3.62 -14.61
CA GLY A 142 13.24 -4.88 -13.99
C GLY A 142 14.24 -4.69 -12.84
N ALA A 143 14.22 -3.52 -12.18
CA ALA A 143 15.19 -3.20 -11.14
C ALA A 143 14.91 -4.00 -9.84
N PRO A 144 15.95 -4.42 -9.10
CA PRO A 144 15.75 -5.02 -7.79
C PRO A 144 15.18 -3.99 -6.80
N PRO A 145 14.45 -4.42 -5.75
CA PRO A 145 14.01 -3.51 -4.70
C PRO A 145 15.19 -2.87 -3.97
N PRO A 146 15.07 -1.59 -3.58
CA PRO A 146 16.08 -0.97 -2.71
C PRO A 146 16.10 -1.64 -1.34
N ALA A 147 17.20 -1.46 -0.61
CA ALA A 147 17.30 -1.96 0.76
C ALA A 147 16.23 -1.32 1.66
N GLY A 148 15.55 -2.13 2.46
CA GLY A 148 14.53 -1.72 3.41
C GLY A 148 14.11 -2.87 4.31
N GLN A 149 13.13 -2.63 5.19
CA GLN A 149 12.61 -3.66 6.07
C GLN A 149 11.47 -4.42 5.39
N ALA A 150 11.67 -5.70 5.09
CA ALA A 150 10.59 -6.56 4.62
C ALA A 150 9.54 -6.73 5.72
N LEU A 151 8.28 -6.42 5.41
CA LEU A 151 7.17 -6.48 6.36
C LEU A 151 6.33 -7.75 6.24
N GLY A 152 6.29 -8.32 5.03
CA GLY A 152 5.50 -9.48 4.65
C GLY A 152 4.99 -9.34 3.22
N PHE A 153 4.04 -10.20 2.85
CA PHE A 153 3.42 -10.23 1.54
C PHE A 153 1.97 -9.80 1.60
N GLU A 154 1.57 -8.99 0.63
CA GLU A 154 0.17 -8.69 0.35
C GLU A 154 -0.25 -9.45 -0.91
N VAL A 155 -1.47 -9.98 -0.94
CA VAL A 155 -2.07 -10.48 -2.17
C VAL A 155 -2.91 -9.37 -2.78
N LEU A 156 -2.52 -8.95 -3.98
CA LEU A 156 -3.12 -7.83 -4.70
C LEU A 156 -3.83 -8.32 -5.95
N GLY A 157 -5.06 -7.86 -6.15
CA GLY A 157 -5.81 -8.02 -7.38
C GLY A 157 -5.73 -6.73 -8.19
N PHE A 158 -5.41 -6.82 -9.47
CA PHE A 158 -5.43 -5.65 -10.35
C PHE A 158 -6.66 -5.67 -11.25
N ASP A 159 -7.41 -4.57 -11.25
CA ASP A 159 -8.60 -4.37 -12.08
C ASP A 159 -8.82 -2.88 -12.41
N GLU A 160 -9.26 -2.59 -13.64
CA GLU A 160 -9.53 -1.23 -14.14
C GLU A 160 -8.47 -0.14 -13.82
N GLY A 161 -7.20 -0.53 -13.63
CA GLY A 161 -6.12 0.41 -13.27
C GLY A 161 -5.87 0.59 -11.78
N TRP A 162 -6.51 -0.19 -10.91
CA TRP A 162 -6.43 -0.10 -9.46
C TRP A 162 -5.97 -1.42 -8.85
N PHE A 163 -5.21 -1.38 -7.75
CA PHE A 163 -4.96 -2.55 -6.93
C PHE A 163 -5.94 -2.64 -5.76
N HIS A 164 -6.45 -3.85 -5.61
CA HIS A 164 -7.27 -4.27 -4.50
C HIS A 164 -6.48 -5.21 -3.62
N THR A 165 -6.50 -4.99 -2.32
CA THR A 165 -6.00 -5.99 -1.39
C THR A 165 -7.02 -7.10 -1.21
N TRP A 166 -6.50 -8.32 -1.03
CA TRP A 166 -7.30 -9.50 -0.69
C TRP A 166 -8.17 -9.31 0.56
N LEU A 167 -7.79 -8.37 1.44
CA LEU A 167 -8.59 -7.98 2.60
C LEU A 167 -9.93 -7.35 2.20
N CYS A 168 -10.01 -6.55 1.12
CA CYS A 168 -11.25 -5.93 0.62
C CYS A 168 -12.32 -6.97 0.25
N TYR A 169 -11.91 -8.21 -0.03
CA TYR A 169 -12.78 -9.28 -0.54
C TYR A 169 -12.93 -10.45 0.43
N THR A 170 -12.62 -10.26 1.72
CA THR A 170 -12.71 -11.30 2.77
C THR A 170 -11.91 -12.58 2.47
N LEU A 171 -10.96 -12.52 1.53
CA LEU A 171 -10.14 -13.67 1.12
C LEU A 171 -9.28 -14.22 2.26
N HIS A 172 -9.01 -13.40 3.27
CA HIS A 172 -8.32 -13.80 4.50
C HIS A 172 -9.14 -14.77 5.36
N GLU A 173 -10.47 -14.68 5.35
CA GLU A 173 -11.32 -15.64 6.05
C GLU A 173 -11.32 -17.00 5.34
N GLU A 174 -11.35 -16.97 4.00
CA GLU A 174 -11.28 -18.18 3.19
C GLU A 174 -9.89 -18.84 3.31
N ALA A 175 -8.80 -18.07 3.24
CA ALA A 175 -7.44 -18.57 3.43
C ALA A 175 -7.23 -19.21 4.81
N ALA A 176 -7.76 -18.57 5.86
CA ALA A 176 -7.75 -19.13 7.21
C ALA A 176 -8.50 -20.46 7.27
N THR A 177 -9.68 -20.52 6.65
CA THR A 177 -10.54 -21.71 6.66
C THR A 177 -9.96 -22.86 5.84
N ARG A 178 -9.44 -22.58 4.63
CA ARG A 178 -8.95 -23.60 3.69
C ARG A 178 -7.54 -24.07 3.99
N PHE A 179 -6.67 -23.16 4.40
CA PHE A 179 -5.23 -23.41 4.49
C PHE A 179 -4.65 -23.20 5.89
N GLY A 180 -5.43 -22.65 6.83
CA GLY A 180 -4.89 -22.25 8.13
C GLY A 180 -3.87 -21.12 8.02
N VAL A 181 -3.96 -20.32 6.96
CA VAL A 181 -3.07 -19.18 6.70
C VAL A 181 -3.70 -17.92 7.30
N PHE A 182 -2.93 -17.23 8.13
CA PHE A 182 -3.38 -16.03 8.84
C PHE A 182 -2.44 -14.84 8.57
N PRO A 183 -2.98 -13.61 8.54
CA PRO A 183 -2.16 -12.41 8.55
C PRO A 183 -1.25 -12.34 9.79
N ASN A 184 -0.09 -11.72 9.65
CA ASN A 184 0.85 -11.41 10.72
C ASN A 184 0.43 -10.14 11.49
N GLU A 185 1.29 -9.69 12.42
CA GLU A 185 1.04 -8.50 13.25
C GLU A 185 0.83 -7.19 12.45
N ARG A 186 1.18 -7.18 11.16
CA ARG A 186 1.01 -6.05 10.23
C ARG A 186 -0.13 -6.25 9.23
N GLY A 187 -0.86 -7.37 9.32
CA GLY A 187 -1.94 -7.72 8.39
C GLY A 187 -1.44 -8.32 7.07
N LEU A 188 -0.17 -8.73 7.01
CA LEU A 188 0.48 -9.29 5.82
C LEU A 188 0.74 -10.80 6.00
N LEU A 189 0.94 -11.53 4.90
CA LEU A 189 1.37 -12.92 4.93
C LEU A 189 2.88 -13.02 5.21
N ASN A 190 3.34 -14.08 5.88
CA ASN A 190 4.73 -14.18 6.31
C ASN A 190 5.66 -14.64 5.20
N THR A 191 5.15 -15.45 4.27
CA THR A 191 5.97 -16.09 3.25
C THR A 191 5.38 -15.94 1.85
N LEU A 192 6.26 -15.99 0.84
CA LEU A 192 5.83 -16.04 -0.57
C LEU A 192 4.97 -17.29 -0.85
N ALA A 193 5.25 -18.41 -0.18
CA ALA A 193 4.48 -19.64 -0.36
C ALA A 193 3.02 -19.48 0.09
N GLU A 194 2.79 -18.84 1.25
CA GLU A 194 1.44 -18.48 1.69
C GLU A 194 0.78 -17.51 0.73
N ALA A 195 1.51 -16.48 0.26
CA ALA A 195 0.98 -15.50 -0.67
C ALA A 195 0.58 -16.13 -2.02
N ARG A 196 1.38 -17.07 -2.54
CA ARG A 196 1.04 -17.84 -3.75
C ARG A 196 -0.20 -18.72 -3.54
N LEU A 197 -0.28 -19.44 -2.41
CA LEU A 197 -1.48 -20.23 -2.09
C LEU A 197 -2.75 -19.37 -2.07
N VAL A 198 -2.67 -18.18 -1.48
CA VAL A 198 -3.81 -17.26 -1.38
C VAL A 198 -4.12 -16.63 -2.75
N SER A 199 -3.13 -16.23 -3.54
CA SER A 199 -3.38 -15.71 -4.89
C SER A 199 -3.96 -16.76 -5.83
N ASP A 200 -3.48 -18.01 -5.75
CA ASP A 200 -3.99 -19.12 -6.55
C ASP A 200 -5.45 -19.40 -6.20
N MET A 201 -5.77 -19.48 -4.89
CA MET A 201 -7.14 -19.61 -4.41
C MET A 201 -8.05 -18.47 -4.92
N ALA A 202 -7.57 -17.23 -4.87
CA ALA A 202 -8.33 -16.09 -5.37
C ALA A 202 -8.55 -16.16 -6.89
N ASN A 203 -7.55 -16.63 -7.65
CA ASN A 203 -7.63 -16.81 -9.09
C ASN A 203 -8.54 -17.99 -9.51
N GLU A 204 -8.62 -19.08 -8.72
CA GLU A 204 -9.53 -20.21 -8.96
C GLU A 204 -11.01 -19.78 -8.97
N GLY A 205 -11.36 -18.76 -8.19
CA GLY A 205 -12.72 -18.23 -8.10
C GLY A 205 -13.13 -17.31 -9.25
N ARG A 206 -12.21 -16.91 -10.15
CA ARG A 206 -12.49 -15.95 -11.22
C ARG A 206 -13.52 -16.45 -12.23
N GLY A 207 -14.40 -15.55 -12.66
CA GLY A 207 -15.42 -15.84 -13.69
C GLY A 207 -16.51 -16.83 -13.22
N THR A 208 -16.53 -17.19 -11.94
CA THR A 208 -17.52 -18.11 -11.38
C THR A 208 -18.74 -17.35 -10.81
N VAL A 209 -19.89 -18.04 -10.77
CA VAL A 209 -21.09 -17.49 -10.13
C VAL A 209 -20.84 -17.34 -8.63
N GLY A 210 -20.69 -16.09 -8.17
CA GLY A 210 -20.38 -15.76 -6.77
C GLY A 210 -18.90 -15.57 -6.46
N GLY A 211 -18.02 -15.70 -7.45
CA GLY A 211 -16.60 -15.37 -7.33
C GLY A 211 -16.27 -13.96 -7.83
N PHE A 212 -15.00 -13.74 -8.18
CA PHE A 212 -14.54 -12.46 -8.73
C PHE A 212 -14.84 -12.36 -10.21
N ALA A 213 -14.94 -11.12 -10.69
CA ALA A 213 -15.05 -10.91 -12.12
C ALA A 213 -13.82 -11.48 -12.85
N GLU A 214 -14.00 -11.87 -14.11
CA GLU A 214 -12.97 -12.60 -14.86
C GLU A 214 -11.71 -11.74 -15.04
N GLU A 215 -11.85 -10.42 -14.99
CA GLU A 215 -10.80 -9.42 -15.14
C GLU A 215 -9.79 -9.35 -13.97
N TYR A 216 -10.17 -9.75 -12.75
CA TYR A 216 -9.27 -9.66 -11.58
C TYR A 216 -8.15 -10.69 -11.66
N THR A 217 -6.90 -10.25 -11.76
CA THR A 217 -5.76 -11.17 -11.58
C THR A 217 -5.08 -10.89 -10.24
N TRP A 218 -5.05 -11.91 -9.39
CA TRP A 218 -4.43 -11.85 -8.06
C TRP A 218 -2.99 -12.32 -8.11
N PHE A 219 -2.08 -11.61 -7.43
CA PHE A 219 -0.66 -11.95 -7.39
C PHE A 219 -0.04 -11.61 -6.03
N PRO A 220 1.05 -12.28 -5.63
CA PRO A 220 1.77 -11.97 -4.41
C PRO A 220 2.67 -10.73 -4.61
N ALA A 221 2.65 -9.81 -3.65
CA ALA A 221 3.51 -8.65 -3.62
C ALA A 221 4.25 -8.57 -2.28
N LEU A 222 5.58 -8.49 -2.33
CA LEU A 222 6.41 -8.19 -1.16
C LEU A 222 6.27 -6.70 -0.81
N VAL A 223 5.93 -6.41 0.45
CA VAL A 223 5.86 -5.06 0.98
C VAL A 223 7.10 -4.78 1.82
N THR A 224 7.82 -3.72 1.47
CA THR A 224 9.04 -3.26 2.16
C THR A 224 8.89 -1.83 2.64
N GLN A 225 9.36 -1.52 3.85
CA GLN A 225 9.29 -0.18 4.46
C GLN A 225 10.66 0.52 4.45
N HIS A 226 10.68 1.83 4.20
CA HIS A 226 11.91 2.61 3.94
C HIS A 226 12.09 3.90 4.76
N ASP A 227 11.04 4.39 5.42
CA ASP A 227 11.06 5.61 6.25
C ASP A 227 11.91 5.47 7.54
N LEU A 228 12.12 4.25 8.05
CA LEU A 228 12.99 3.97 9.19
C LEU A 228 14.48 4.26 8.94
N VAL A 229 14.89 4.40 7.67
CA VAL A 229 16.29 4.65 7.29
C VAL A 229 16.69 6.12 7.53
N ARG A 230 15.76 7.08 7.41
CA ARG A 230 16.06 8.51 7.69
C ARG A 230 16.23 8.81 9.18
N GLN A 231 15.49 8.13 10.07
CA GLN A 231 15.61 8.35 11.52
C GLN A 231 16.95 7.84 12.08
N ALA A 232 17.49 6.75 11.54
CA ALA A 232 18.80 6.23 11.94
C ALA A 232 19.98 7.06 11.41
N ALA A 233 19.79 7.81 10.32
CA ALA A 233 20.82 8.66 9.72
C ALA A 233 21.02 10.01 10.43
N GLY A 234 20.20 10.34 11.44
CA GLY A 234 20.51 11.38 12.43
C GLY A 234 20.91 12.73 11.85
N ILE A 235 20.09 13.33 10.97
CA ILE A 235 20.21 14.77 10.72
C ILE A 235 19.74 15.47 12.00
N PRO A 236 20.62 16.13 12.79
CA PRO A 236 20.20 16.82 13.99
C PRO A 236 19.29 17.97 13.57
N GLY A 237 18.11 18.02 14.16
CA GLY A 237 17.11 19.05 13.90
C GLY A 237 17.72 20.44 13.90
N SER A 238 17.27 21.27 12.95
CA SER A 238 17.58 22.68 12.88
C SER A 238 17.38 23.31 14.26
N SER A 239 18.50 23.62 14.91
CA SER A 239 18.54 24.37 16.15
C SER A 239 17.74 25.65 15.96
N HIS A 240 16.65 25.78 16.72
CA HIS A 240 15.96 27.04 16.95
C HIS A 240 17.01 28.13 17.22
N ARG A 241 17.19 29.06 16.27
CA ARG A 241 17.86 30.32 16.54
C ARG A 241 17.02 31.04 17.59
N SER A 242 17.41 30.95 18.85
CA SER A 242 17.06 31.95 19.85
C SER A 242 17.64 33.28 19.38
N SER A 243 16.78 34.13 18.83
CA SER A 243 17.04 35.54 18.66
C SER A 243 17.17 36.17 20.04
N LEU A 244 18.39 36.21 20.58
CA LEU A 244 18.75 37.18 21.60
C LEU A 244 18.88 38.53 20.90
N THR A 245 17.80 39.30 20.95
CA THR A 245 17.81 40.74 20.72
C THR A 245 18.79 41.36 21.71
N GLY A 246 19.92 41.84 21.22
CA GLY A 246 20.70 42.85 21.92
C GLY A 246 19.95 44.17 21.85
N GLU A 247 19.71 44.79 22.99
CA GLU A 247 19.55 46.24 23.08
C GLU A 247 20.91 46.87 23.40
N PRO A 248 21.31 47.94 22.68
CA PRO A 248 22.42 48.78 23.09
C PRO A 248 21.94 50.00 23.89
N LEU A 249 22.73 50.30 24.94
CA LEU A 249 22.89 51.54 25.70
C LEU A 249 21.78 51.96 26.68
#